data_AF-A0A8F4J5F4-F1
#
_entry.id   AF-A0A8F4J5F4-F1
#
_cell.length_a   1.000
_cell.length_b   1.000
_cell.length_c   1.000
_cell.angle_alpha   90.00
_cell.angle_beta   90.00
_cell.angle_gamma   90.00
#
_symmetry.space_group_name_H-M   'P 1'
#
loop_
_entity.id
_entity.type
_entity.pdbx_description
1 polymer ?
#
loop_
_entity_poly.entity_id
_entity_poly.type
_entity_poly.pdbx_seq_one_letter_code
_entity_poly.pdbx_strand_id
1 'polypeptide(L)'
;MDLWVRATWPSPDDPTCRAPQGTSLVDSIGRTWFKGQFPISELNHWAFGIAPDGDLWFAARPEEVYNNDLDPALGMPSPVCTDLGGGGVRDGQWHHVAVQRSLAGDVSLWVDGVRRATGTSGSGAFTSGSGANPAQFGQRRDFTVGPGNGCNGCSVEVDELRLSSVLRWDATFTPAHAAYRSDASTLALWHFDRFAERKTLDSSPHGNDLNVGTAGPGIGDGLSNRSPFTD
;
A
#
# COMPACT_ATOMS: atom_id res chain seq x y z
N MET A 1 5.76 5.51 -1.13
CA MET A 1 4.50 5.62 -0.39
C MET A 1 4.82 5.68 1.07
N ASP A 2 4.09 6.48 1.81
CA ASP A 2 4.17 6.58 3.26
C ASP A 2 2.80 6.88 3.85
N LEU A 3 2.57 6.42 5.07
CA LEU A 3 1.30 6.52 5.77
C LEU A 3 1.49 6.30 7.26
N TRP A 4 0.47 6.65 8.03
CA TRP A 4 0.26 6.15 9.37
C TRP A 4 -0.77 5.02 9.34
N VAL A 5 -0.51 3.98 10.14
CA VAL A 5 -1.41 2.84 10.26
C VAL A 5 -1.56 2.44 11.73
N ARG A 6 -2.77 2.07 12.11
CA ARG A 6 -3.07 1.43 13.39
C ARG A 6 -3.87 0.17 13.12
N ALA A 7 -3.33 -0.97 13.53
CA ALA A 7 -3.97 -2.25 13.28
C ALA A 7 -4.17 -3.06 14.57
N THR A 8 -5.25 -3.81 14.65
CA THR A 8 -5.47 -4.85 15.67
C THR A 8 -6.14 -6.07 15.03
N TRP A 9 -5.68 -7.28 15.37
CA TRP A 9 -6.30 -8.49 14.84
C TRP A 9 -6.13 -9.71 15.78
N PRO A 10 -7.19 -10.48 16.09
CA PRO A 10 -7.13 -11.75 16.85
C PRO A 10 -6.32 -12.94 16.28
N SER A 11 -5.66 -12.85 15.13
CA SER A 11 -4.99 -14.03 14.52
C SER A 11 -3.72 -14.48 15.27
N PRO A 12 -3.49 -15.81 15.43
CA PRO A 12 -2.20 -16.36 15.88
C PRO A 12 -1.10 -16.17 14.82
N ASP A 13 0.15 -16.30 15.26
CA ASP A 13 1.38 -16.17 14.46
C ASP A 13 1.38 -17.15 13.27
N ASP A 14 0.97 -16.67 12.08
CA ASP A 14 1.19 -17.35 10.80
C ASP A 14 2.66 -17.13 10.39
N PRO A 15 3.40 -18.14 9.90
CA PRO A 15 4.79 -17.97 9.48
C PRO A 15 5.02 -16.73 8.61
N THR A 16 5.86 -15.85 9.15
CA THR A 16 6.72 -14.84 8.51
C THR A 16 6.59 -14.88 7.01
N CYS A 17 6.12 -13.80 6.41
CA CYS A 17 6.22 -13.45 4.99
C CYS A 17 7.05 -14.42 4.09
N ARG A 18 6.58 -15.64 3.86
CA ARG A 18 7.27 -16.63 3.03
C ARG A 18 6.82 -16.37 1.61
N ALA A 19 7.75 -15.97 0.76
CA ALA A 19 7.52 -15.87 -0.68
C ALA A 19 6.91 -17.20 -1.17
N PRO A 20 5.63 -17.24 -1.59
CA PRO A 20 5.14 -18.40 -2.30
C PRO A 20 5.85 -18.34 -3.66
N GLN A 21 6.74 -19.29 -3.93
CA GLN A 21 7.20 -19.48 -5.29
C GLN A 21 5.96 -19.82 -6.14
N GLY A 22 5.59 -18.91 -7.05
CA GLY A 22 4.85 -19.27 -8.25
C GLY A 22 3.32 -19.37 -8.18
N THR A 23 2.60 -18.57 -7.39
CA THR A 23 1.14 -18.46 -7.56
C THR A 23 0.63 -17.02 -7.62
N SER A 24 -0.39 -16.82 -8.45
CA SER A 24 -1.10 -15.56 -8.70
C SER A 24 -1.38 -14.80 -7.41
N LEU A 25 -1.09 -13.49 -7.38
CA LEU A 25 -1.48 -12.56 -6.32
C LEU A 25 -1.37 -13.19 -4.91
N VAL A 26 -0.19 -13.10 -4.28
CA VAL A 26 0.06 -13.37 -2.84
C VAL A 26 -1.20 -13.86 -2.13
N ASP A 27 -1.34 -15.19 -2.07
CA ASP A 27 -2.57 -15.93 -1.82
C ASP A 27 -3.58 -15.19 -0.92
N SER A 28 -4.75 -14.94 -1.50
CA SER A 28 -5.80 -14.01 -1.10
C SER A 28 -6.62 -14.42 0.12
N ILE A 29 -6.02 -15.09 1.09
CA ILE A 29 -6.70 -15.59 2.29
C ILE A 29 -6.06 -14.95 3.52
N GLY A 30 -6.66 -13.86 4.02
CA GLY A 30 -6.35 -13.31 5.34
C GLY A 30 -5.33 -12.17 5.40
N ARG A 31 -5.18 -11.29 4.40
CA ARG A 31 -4.24 -10.15 4.50
C ARG A 31 -4.94 -8.81 4.27
N THR A 32 -4.57 -7.74 4.99
CA THR A 32 -4.95 -6.35 4.66
C THR A 32 -3.95 -5.76 3.68
N TRP A 33 -4.43 -5.05 2.63
CA TRP A 33 -3.54 -4.57 1.57
C TRP A 33 -3.93 -3.20 0.99
N PHE A 34 -2.89 -2.48 0.59
CA PHE A 34 -2.92 -1.32 -0.27
C PHE A 34 -2.46 -1.79 -1.65
N LYS A 35 -3.27 -1.57 -2.69
CA LYS A 35 -2.95 -2.01 -4.06
C LYS A 35 -3.09 -0.85 -5.02
N GLY A 36 -2.12 -0.69 -5.90
CA GLY A 36 -2.27 0.10 -7.13
C GLY A 36 -2.24 -0.81 -8.36
N GLN A 37 -3.15 -0.58 -9.30
CA GLN A 37 -3.27 -1.30 -10.57
C GLN A 37 -3.50 -0.30 -11.71
N PHE A 38 -2.53 -0.06 -12.59
CA PHE A 38 -2.79 0.81 -13.75
C PHE A 38 -3.54 0.05 -14.85
N PRO A 39 -4.65 0.56 -15.39
CA PRO A 39 -5.67 -0.26 -16.05
C PRO A 39 -5.47 -0.51 -17.55
N ILE A 40 -4.34 -0.10 -18.12
CA ILE A 40 -4.07 -0.28 -19.56
C ILE A 40 -2.89 -1.19 -19.86
N SER A 41 -2.23 -1.70 -18.83
CA SER A 41 -1.29 -2.81 -18.91
C SER A 41 -1.59 -3.70 -17.71
N GLU A 42 -2.19 -4.87 -17.92
CA GLU A 42 -2.61 -5.81 -16.86
C GLU A 42 -1.44 -6.36 -16.02
N LEU A 43 -0.27 -5.72 -16.06
CA LEU A 43 1.00 -6.13 -15.49
C LEU A 43 1.82 -5.01 -14.81
N ASN A 44 1.35 -3.74 -14.82
CA ASN A 44 1.91 -2.68 -13.95
C ASN A 44 1.19 -2.72 -12.60
N HIS A 45 1.62 -3.62 -11.73
CA HIS A 45 0.98 -3.91 -10.45
C HIS A 45 1.95 -3.70 -9.29
N TRP A 46 1.45 -3.10 -8.21
CA TRP A 46 2.17 -3.11 -6.95
C TRP A 46 1.19 -3.31 -5.79
N ALA A 47 1.69 -3.92 -4.74
CA ALA A 47 0.96 -4.14 -3.52
C ALA A 47 1.89 -3.94 -2.34
N PHE A 48 1.34 -3.29 -1.32
CA PHE A 48 1.90 -3.19 0.01
C PHE A 48 0.85 -3.75 0.97
N GLY A 49 1.26 -4.50 2.00
CA GLY A 49 0.29 -5.02 2.94
C GLY A 49 0.87 -5.31 4.30
N ILE A 50 -0.06 -5.54 5.23
CA ILE A 50 0.23 -6.01 6.59
C ILE A 50 -0.13 -7.50 6.59
N ALA A 51 0.84 -8.33 6.94
CA ALA A 51 0.69 -9.76 7.11
C ALA A 51 -0.03 -10.07 8.45
N PRO A 52 -0.59 -11.29 8.62
CA PRO A 52 -1.34 -11.64 9.83
C PRO A 52 -0.55 -11.53 11.14
N ASP A 53 0.75 -11.75 11.07
CA ASP A 53 1.72 -11.59 12.17
C ASP A 53 2.04 -10.11 12.48
N GLY A 54 1.63 -9.18 11.61
CA GLY A 54 1.92 -7.75 11.72
C GLY A 54 3.16 -7.31 10.98
N ASP A 55 3.81 -8.20 10.23
CA ASP A 55 4.90 -7.84 9.33
C ASP A 55 4.40 -7.07 8.11
N LEU A 56 5.28 -6.28 7.53
CA LEU A 56 5.03 -5.53 6.32
C LEU A 56 5.64 -6.21 5.13
N TRP A 57 4.98 -6.08 3.97
CA TRP A 57 5.50 -6.58 2.72
C TRP A 57 5.20 -5.67 1.55
N PHE A 58 6.07 -5.72 0.54
CA PHE A 58 5.89 -5.01 -0.70
C PHE A 58 6.34 -5.84 -1.89
N ALA A 59 5.52 -5.83 -2.94
CA ALA A 59 5.85 -6.38 -4.22
C ALA A 59 5.40 -5.44 -5.34
N ALA A 60 6.19 -5.41 -6.41
CA ALA A 60 5.97 -4.60 -7.58
C ALA A 60 6.40 -5.35 -8.83
N ARG A 61 5.60 -5.20 -9.88
CA ARG A 61 5.89 -5.59 -11.25
C ARG A 61 5.62 -4.42 -12.18
N PRO A 62 6.65 -3.92 -12.84
CA PRO A 62 6.49 -3.08 -14.01
C PRO A 62 6.78 -3.91 -15.26
N GLU A 63 5.77 -4.50 -15.89
CA GLU A 63 5.95 -5.13 -17.20
C GLU A 63 4.87 -4.62 -18.17
N GLU A 64 5.30 -4.24 -19.37
CA GLU A 64 4.41 -3.94 -20.49
C GLU A 64 4.26 -5.23 -21.29
N VAL A 65 3.16 -5.97 -21.13
CA VAL A 65 2.79 -7.00 -22.11
C VAL A 65 1.82 -6.41 -23.10
N TYR A 66 2.25 -6.41 -24.36
CA TYR A 66 1.42 -6.05 -25.50
C TYR A 66 0.63 -7.29 -25.93
N ASN A 67 -0.70 -7.26 -25.73
CA ASN A 67 -1.70 -8.19 -26.30
C ASN A 67 -1.65 -9.66 -25.82
N ASN A 68 -2.69 -10.07 -25.07
CA ASN A 68 -3.15 -11.45 -24.80
C ASN A 68 -2.19 -12.48 -24.16
N ASP A 69 -0.93 -12.15 -23.87
CA ASP A 69 -0.06 -12.98 -23.01
C ASP A 69 -0.34 -12.67 -21.52
N LEU A 70 -1.60 -12.84 -21.11
CA LEU A 70 -1.96 -13.06 -19.72
C LEU A 70 -1.42 -14.44 -19.33
N ASP A 71 -0.12 -14.55 -19.03
CA ASP A 71 0.41 -15.76 -18.42
C ASP A 71 0.25 -15.69 -16.89
N PRO A 72 -0.78 -16.32 -16.30
CA PRO A 72 -0.93 -16.41 -14.85
C PRO A 72 0.22 -17.16 -14.16
N ALA A 73 1.10 -17.87 -14.91
CA ALA A 73 2.29 -18.52 -14.38
C ALA A 73 3.45 -17.53 -14.12
N LEU A 74 3.41 -16.33 -14.70
CA LEU A 74 4.31 -15.25 -14.29
C LEU A 74 3.75 -14.71 -12.96
N GLY A 75 4.20 -15.24 -11.82
CA GLY A 75 3.84 -14.81 -10.46
C GLY A 75 4.63 -13.60 -9.93
N MET A 76 4.05 -12.82 -8.98
CA MET A 76 4.79 -11.90 -8.07
C MET A 76 6.32 -12.07 -8.03
N PRO A 77 7.25 -11.14 -8.39
CA PRO A 77 8.61 -11.30 -7.88
C PRO A 77 8.54 -11.43 -6.36
N SER A 78 9.50 -12.15 -5.77
CA SER A 78 9.54 -12.39 -4.33
C SER A 78 9.34 -11.06 -3.57
N PRO A 79 8.34 -10.97 -2.69
CA PRO A 79 8.09 -9.73 -1.96
C PRO A 79 9.29 -9.39 -1.06
N VAL A 80 9.52 -8.10 -0.86
CA VAL A 80 10.40 -7.61 0.20
C VAL A 80 9.56 -7.50 1.45
N CYS A 81 10.00 -8.13 2.55
CA CYS A 81 9.26 -8.17 3.80
C CYS A 81 10.12 -7.75 5.00
N THR A 82 9.47 -7.28 6.06
CA THR A 82 10.09 -7.08 7.37
C THR A 82 10.02 -8.34 8.22
N ASP A 83 10.85 -8.39 9.26
CA ASP A 83 10.67 -9.26 10.43
C ASP A 83 10.67 -8.34 11.66
N LEU A 84 9.47 -7.98 12.12
CA LEU A 84 9.27 -7.05 13.23
C LEU A 84 9.21 -7.77 14.57
N GLY A 85 8.98 -9.08 14.55
CA GLY A 85 8.74 -9.91 15.73
C GLY A 85 7.45 -9.57 16.49
N GLY A 86 6.95 -10.53 17.27
CA GLY A 86 5.75 -10.34 18.08
C GLY A 86 4.53 -9.95 17.23
N GLY A 87 3.82 -8.90 17.65
CA GLY A 87 2.66 -8.39 16.92
C GLY A 87 2.97 -7.47 15.73
N GLY A 88 4.24 -7.17 15.44
CA GLY A 88 4.60 -6.18 14.41
C GLY A 88 3.82 -4.87 14.56
N VAL A 89 3.21 -4.38 13.48
CA VAL A 89 2.38 -3.14 13.50
C VAL A 89 0.93 -3.35 13.98
N ARG A 90 0.59 -4.55 14.48
CA ARG A 90 -0.79 -4.93 14.89
C ARG A 90 -1.06 -4.79 16.39
N ASP A 91 -0.21 -4.05 17.10
CA ASP A 91 -0.26 -3.87 18.55
C ASP A 91 -1.34 -2.86 19.01
N GLY A 92 -2.11 -2.30 18.07
CA GLY A 92 -3.13 -1.30 18.33
C GLY A 92 -2.61 0.09 18.61
N GLN A 93 -1.33 0.36 18.34
CA GLN A 93 -0.74 1.69 18.32
C GLN A 93 -0.61 2.21 16.89
N TRP A 94 -0.44 3.52 16.76
CA TRP A 94 -0.13 4.17 15.50
C TRP A 94 1.34 3.97 15.15
N HIS A 95 1.61 3.44 13.96
CA HIS A 95 2.93 3.31 13.39
C HIS A 95 3.04 4.12 12.12
N HIS A 96 4.17 4.81 11.95
CA HIS A 96 4.51 5.38 10.66
C HIS A 96 5.15 4.30 9.79
N VAL A 97 4.61 4.08 8.60
CA VAL A 97 5.12 3.10 7.65
C VAL A 97 5.50 3.77 6.35
N ALA A 98 6.66 3.38 5.82
CA ALA A 98 7.11 3.84 4.52
C ALA A 98 7.61 2.69 3.65
N VAL A 99 7.26 2.73 2.38
CA VAL A 99 7.84 1.89 1.33
C VAL A 99 8.33 2.74 0.18
N GLN A 100 9.57 2.51 -0.22
CA GLN A 100 10.19 3.19 -1.34
C GLN A 100 10.68 2.15 -2.33
N ARG A 101 10.56 2.45 -3.63
CA ARG A 101 11.09 1.63 -4.71
C ARG A 101 11.82 2.50 -5.73
N SER A 102 13.07 2.19 -6.04
CA SER A 102 13.86 2.88 -7.08
C SER A 102 13.46 2.42 -8.48
N LEU A 103 13.87 3.15 -9.52
CA LEU A 103 13.72 2.69 -10.90
C LEU A 103 14.55 1.42 -11.20
N ALA A 104 15.66 1.21 -10.49
CA ALA A 104 16.42 -0.04 -10.58
C ALA A 104 15.72 -1.21 -9.87
N GLY A 105 14.70 -0.92 -9.06
CA GLY A 105 13.91 -1.91 -8.34
C GLY A 105 14.29 -2.10 -6.88
N ASP A 106 15.24 -1.32 -6.36
CA ASP A 106 15.64 -1.36 -4.95
C ASP A 106 14.46 -0.94 -4.09
N VAL A 107 14.12 -1.77 -3.12
CA VAL A 107 13.04 -1.54 -2.17
C VAL A 107 13.60 -1.34 -0.78
N SER A 108 13.02 -0.40 -0.04
CA SER A 108 13.24 -0.25 1.40
C SER A 108 11.91 -0.09 2.13
N LEU A 109 11.74 -0.85 3.21
CA LEU A 109 10.61 -0.75 4.14
C LEU A 109 11.05 -0.12 5.45
N TRP A 110 10.27 0.82 5.94
CA TRP A 110 10.54 1.62 7.13
C TRP A 110 9.35 1.56 8.08
N VAL A 111 9.65 1.40 9.37
CA VAL A 111 8.66 1.46 10.47
C VAL A 111 9.19 2.41 11.52
N ASP A 112 8.37 3.39 11.89
CA ASP A 112 8.68 4.43 12.87
C ASP A 112 10.01 5.13 12.61
N GLY A 113 10.28 5.37 11.32
CA GLY A 113 11.48 6.06 10.86
C GLY A 113 12.74 5.19 10.77
N VAL A 114 12.67 3.91 11.14
CA VAL A 114 13.80 2.97 11.09
C VAL A 114 13.63 2.02 9.89
N ARG A 115 14.70 1.82 9.10
CA ARG A 115 14.69 0.85 7.99
C ARG A 115 14.65 -0.57 8.55
N ARG A 116 13.59 -1.31 8.23
CA ARG A 116 13.35 -2.69 8.72
C ARG A 116 13.66 -3.74 7.67
N ALA A 117 13.59 -3.41 6.39
CA ALA A 117 13.96 -4.33 5.32
C ALA A 117 14.48 -3.61 4.08
N THR A 118 15.27 -4.34 3.30
CA THR A 118 15.72 -3.96 1.96
C THR A 118 15.67 -5.17 1.04
N GLY A 119 15.45 -4.94 -0.23
CA GLY A 119 15.52 -5.98 -1.26
C GLY A 119 15.29 -5.39 -2.64
N THR A 120 14.87 -6.22 -3.58
CA THR A 120 14.56 -5.79 -4.94
C THR A 120 13.21 -6.33 -5.36
N SER A 121 12.36 -5.52 -5.99
CA SER A 121 11.09 -5.99 -6.53
C SER A 121 10.69 -5.24 -7.80
N GLY A 122 10.84 -5.90 -8.95
CA GLY A 122 10.56 -5.33 -10.27
C GLY A 122 11.46 -4.13 -10.59
N SER A 123 11.84 -3.89 -11.84
CA SER A 123 12.69 -2.75 -12.24
C SER A 123 12.03 -1.97 -13.37
N GLY A 124 12.09 -0.63 -13.35
CA GLY A 124 11.44 0.23 -14.33
C GLY A 124 10.35 1.11 -13.72
N ALA A 125 9.89 2.08 -14.52
CA ALA A 125 8.82 2.99 -14.16
C ALA A 125 7.45 2.32 -14.28
N PHE A 126 6.51 2.71 -13.42
CA PHE A 126 5.09 2.43 -13.66
C PHE A 126 4.60 3.42 -14.70
N THR A 127 4.40 2.96 -15.93
CA THR A 127 3.94 3.78 -17.04
C THR A 127 2.45 3.52 -17.30
N SER A 128 1.70 4.58 -17.58
CA SER A 128 0.46 4.40 -18.34
C SER A 128 0.90 4.02 -19.76
N GLY A 129 0.71 2.77 -20.18
CA GLY A 129 1.09 2.31 -21.53
C GLY A 129 0.65 3.29 -22.63
N SER A 130 1.41 3.36 -23.73
CA SER A 130 1.21 4.32 -24.83
C SER A 130 0.04 3.97 -25.76
N GLY A 131 -0.97 3.24 -25.28
CA GLY A 131 -2.17 2.90 -26.06
C GLY A 131 -3.03 4.13 -26.34
N ALA A 132 -3.89 4.06 -27.36
CA ALA A 132 -4.76 5.14 -27.85
C ALA A 132 -5.80 5.68 -26.82
N ASN A 133 -5.76 5.21 -25.58
CA ASN A 133 -6.63 5.63 -24.50
C ASN A 133 -5.86 5.55 -23.17
N PRO A 134 -4.92 6.47 -22.89
CA PRO A 134 -4.24 6.49 -21.61
C PRO A 134 -5.30 6.75 -20.53
N ALA A 135 -5.62 5.73 -19.73
CA ALA A 135 -6.50 5.92 -18.60
C ALA A 135 -5.86 6.94 -17.67
N GLN A 136 -6.54 8.07 -17.48
CA GLN A 136 -6.19 9.02 -16.42
C GLN A 136 -6.32 8.30 -15.08
N PHE A 137 -5.45 8.65 -14.13
CA PHE A 137 -5.52 8.17 -12.75
C PHE A 137 -6.96 8.33 -12.22
N GLY A 138 -7.62 7.23 -11.83
CA GLY A 138 -8.99 7.24 -11.30
C GLY A 138 -10.11 6.95 -12.31
N GLN A 139 -9.80 6.65 -13.57
CA GLN A 139 -10.79 6.21 -14.58
C GLN A 139 -11.12 4.71 -14.47
N ARG A 140 -10.22 3.89 -13.89
CA ARG A 140 -10.53 2.52 -13.44
C ARG A 140 -10.09 2.34 -11.97
N ARG A 141 -10.21 1.13 -11.40
CA ARG A 141 -9.83 0.85 -9.99
C ARG A 141 -8.31 0.88 -9.81
N ASP A 142 -7.73 2.07 -9.98
CA ASP A 142 -6.30 2.23 -10.18
C ASP A 142 -5.51 2.19 -8.88
N PHE A 143 -6.21 2.50 -7.80
CA PHE A 143 -5.71 2.43 -6.45
C PHE A 143 -6.84 2.01 -5.52
N THR A 144 -6.55 1.11 -4.58
CA THR A 144 -7.50 0.61 -3.58
C THR A 144 -6.79 0.48 -2.25
N VAL A 145 -7.41 1.04 -1.22
CA VAL A 145 -7.02 0.90 0.17
C VAL A 145 -8.12 0.13 0.86
N GLY A 146 -7.77 -0.96 1.55
CA GLY A 146 -8.74 -1.68 2.36
C GLY A 146 -8.26 -3.05 2.81
N PRO A 147 -9.01 -3.71 3.69
CA PRO A 147 -8.70 -5.08 4.05
C PRO A 147 -8.91 -6.00 2.84
N GLY A 148 -8.04 -7.00 2.71
CA GLY A 148 -8.23 -8.07 1.75
C GLY A 148 -9.23 -9.11 2.25
N ASN A 149 -9.61 -10.00 1.34
CA ASN A 149 -10.48 -11.12 1.64
C ASN A 149 -9.88 -11.98 2.78
N GLY A 150 -10.71 -12.38 3.73
CA GLY A 150 -10.31 -13.24 4.87
C GLY A 150 -9.87 -12.50 6.14
N CYS A 151 -9.86 -11.16 6.15
CA CYS A 151 -9.57 -10.38 7.35
C CYS A 151 -10.76 -10.33 8.33
N ASN A 152 -11.16 -11.48 8.86
CA ASN A 152 -12.28 -11.57 9.80
C ASN A 152 -11.88 -11.00 11.17
N GLY A 153 -12.51 -9.89 11.56
CA GLY A 153 -12.27 -9.25 12.86
C GLY A 153 -11.00 -8.40 12.93
N CYS A 154 -10.38 -8.09 11.80
CA CYS A 154 -9.30 -7.10 11.73
C CYS A 154 -9.86 -5.69 11.88
N SER A 155 -9.15 -4.85 12.66
CA SER A 155 -9.29 -3.40 12.60
C SER A 155 -8.03 -2.84 11.96
N VAL A 156 -8.20 -2.04 10.90
CA VAL A 156 -7.10 -1.28 10.30
C VAL A 156 -7.59 0.14 10.08
N GLU A 157 -6.89 1.09 10.68
CA GLU A 157 -7.07 2.53 10.52
C GLU A 157 -5.87 3.08 9.78
N VAL A 158 -6.11 4.02 8.86
CA VAL A 158 -5.10 4.64 8.00
C VAL A 158 -5.23 6.14 8.11
N ASP A 159 -4.10 6.83 8.22
CA ASP A 159 -4.02 8.29 8.16
C ASP A 159 -2.82 8.71 7.28
N GLU A 160 -2.88 9.91 6.70
CA GLU A 160 -1.79 10.58 5.99
C GLU A 160 -1.14 9.75 4.87
N LEU A 161 -1.94 9.04 4.08
CA LEU A 161 -1.42 8.26 2.97
C LEU A 161 -0.92 9.17 1.86
N ARG A 162 0.37 9.08 1.57
CA ARG A 162 1.04 9.83 0.51
C ARG A 162 1.70 8.92 -0.51
N LEU A 163 1.46 9.23 -1.79
CA LEU A 163 2.22 8.71 -2.92
C LEU A 163 3.20 9.79 -3.38
N SER A 164 4.43 9.39 -3.70
CA SER A 164 5.50 10.32 -4.07
C SER A 164 6.31 9.82 -5.25
N SER A 165 6.80 10.75 -6.07
CA SER A 165 7.67 10.47 -7.22
C SER A 165 9.16 10.35 -6.86
N VAL A 166 9.52 10.60 -5.60
CA VAL A 166 10.90 10.57 -5.09
C VAL A 166 11.06 9.58 -3.94
N LEU A 167 12.30 9.14 -3.73
CA LEU A 167 12.74 8.43 -2.53
C LEU A 167 12.89 9.48 -1.40
N ARG A 168 12.00 9.46 -0.41
CA ARG A 168 11.99 10.46 0.67
C ARG A 168 13.02 10.23 1.77
N TRP A 169 13.49 8.99 1.93
CA TRP A 169 14.43 8.62 3.00
C TRP A 169 15.56 7.71 2.49
N ASP A 170 16.76 8.00 2.94
CA ASP A 170 17.99 7.22 2.73
C ASP A 170 18.67 6.82 4.05
N ALA A 171 18.31 7.48 5.15
CA ALA A 171 18.73 7.22 6.53
C ALA A 171 17.54 7.21 7.50
N THR A 172 17.79 6.77 8.73
CA THR A 172 16.81 6.84 9.83
C THR A 172 16.32 8.27 10.04
N PHE A 173 15.03 8.42 10.30
CA PHE A 173 14.38 9.70 10.51
C PHE A 173 13.40 9.63 11.68
N THR A 174 12.91 10.79 12.11
CA THR A 174 11.77 10.87 13.02
C THR A 174 10.53 11.19 12.19
N PRO A 175 9.51 10.31 12.14
CA PRO A 175 8.27 10.61 11.46
C PRO A 175 7.66 11.93 11.94
N ALA A 176 7.13 12.71 11.00
CA ALA A 176 6.48 13.97 11.36
C ALA A 176 5.21 13.68 12.16
N HIS A 177 5.12 14.25 13.36
CA HIS A 177 3.93 14.18 14.21
C HIS A 177 3.01 15.38 13.94
N ALA A 178 2.65 15.56 12.68
CA ALA A 178 1.73 16.58 12.19
C ALA A 178 1.17 16.18 10.82
N ALA A 179 0.00 16.73 10.48
CA ALA A 179 -0.62 16.53 9.18
C ALA A 179 0.33 16.84 8.02
N TYR A 180 0.33 15.99 7.00
CA TYR A 180 1.24 16.14 5.87
C TYR A 180 0.87 17.34 5.04
N ARG A 181 1.86 17.85 4.32
CA ARG A 181 1.67 18.86 3.28
C ARG A 181 2.08 18.25 1.96
N SER A 182 1.31 18.53 0.92
CA SER A 182 1.72 18.22 -0.44
C SER A 182 2.89 19.11 -0.84
N ASP A 183 3.88 18.52 -1.52
CA ASP A 183 5.01 19.21 -2.12
C ASP A 183 5.08 18.88 -3.62
N ALA A 184 6.07 19.42 -4.32
CA ALA A 184 6.23 19.22 -5.77
C ALA A 184 6.47 17.75 -6.17
N SER A 185 6.78 16.87 -5.21
CA SER A 185 6.98 15.44 -5.44
C SER A 185 5.82 14.58 -4.93
N THR A 186 4.79 15.17 -4.34
CA THR A 186 3.57 14.48 -3.92
C THR A 186 2.67 14.21 -5.13
N LEU A 187 2.45 12.94 -5.44
CA LEU A 187 1.55 12.51 -6.52
C LEU A 187 0.09 12.47 -6.06
N ALA A 188 -0.14 12.08 -4.80
CA ALA A 188 -1.45 12.09 -4.15
C ALA A 188 -1.26 12.10 -2.63
N LEU A 189 -2.19 12.72 -1.91
CA LEU A 189 -2.22 12.78 -0.45
C LEU A 189 -3.66 12.69 0.06
N TRP A 190 -3.96 11.69 0.90
CA TRP A 190 -5.25 11.57 1.55
C TRP A 190 -5.08 11.55 3.07
N HIS A 191 -5.73 12.50 3.75
CA HIS A 191 -5.69 12.63 5.20
C HIS A 191 -6.68 11.69 5.91
N PHE A 192 -7.69 11.15 5.24
CA PHE A 192 -8.73 10.32 5.89
C PHE A 192 -9.47 10.96 7.09
N ASP A 193 -9.28 12.26 7.36
CA ASP A 193 -9.99 13.04 8.41
C ASP A 193 -11.48 13.28 8.12
N ARG A 194 -11.88 13.28 6.84
CA ARG A 194 -13.25 13.61 6.46
C ARG A 194 -13.70 12.90 5.21
N PHE A 195 -14.91 12.36 5.28
CA PHE A 195 -15.62 11.81 4.13
C PHE A 195 -16.78 12.71 3.78
N ALA A 196 -16.69 13.39 2.64
CA ALA A 196 -17.81 14.08 2.04
C ALA A 196 -18.30 13.24 0.86
N GLU A 197 -19.61 13.00 0.76
CA GLU A 197 -20.21 12.35 -0.42
C GLU A 197 -19.59 10.98 -0.78
N ARG A 198 -19.16 10.22 0.25
CA ARG A 198 -18.45 8.93 0.09
C ARG A 198 -17.10 9.04 -0.61
N LYS A 199 -16.41 10.16 -0.46
CA LYS A 199 -15.04 10.36 -0.97
C LYS A 199 -14.10 10.76 0.16
N THR A 200 -12.84 10.33 0.04
CA THR A 200 -11.72 11.05 0.67
C THR A 200 -11.03 11.88 -0.41
N LEU A 201 -10.83 13.16 -0.11
CA LEU A 201 -10.32 14.12 -1.08
C LEU A 201 -8.80 14.06 -1.14
N ASP A 202 -8.27 14.11 -2.36
CA ASP A 202 -6.84 14.28 -2.57
C ASP A 202 -6.44 15.73 -2.25
N SER A 203 -5.61 15.88 -1.22
CA SER A 203 -5.04 17.16 -0.78
C SER A 203 -3.76 17.54 -1.55
N SER A 204 -3.42 16.77 -2.58
CA SER A 204 -2.47 17.18 -3.61
C SER A 204 -3.13 18.06 -4.68
N PRO A 205 -2.34 18.76 -5.53
CA PRO A 205 -2.87 19.52 -6.66
C PRO A 205 -3.45 18.67 -7.80
N HIS A 206 -3.48 17.33 -7.68
CA HIS A 206 -3.77 16.41 -8.79
C HIS A 206 -5.21 15.87 -8.81
N GLY A 207 -5.99 16.06 -7.74
CA GLY A 207 -7.42 15.71 -7.71
C GLY A 207 -7.69 14.20 -7.82
N ASN A 208 -6.79 13.36 -7.31
CA ASN A 208 -6.94 11.90 -7.29
C ASN A 208 -7.89 11.43 -6.17
N ASP A 209 -9.09 11.97 -6.04
CA ASP A 209 -10.01 11.61 -4.96
C ASP A 209 -10.30 10.10 -4.93
N LEU A 210 -10.34 9.49 -3.74
CA LEU A 210 -10.75 8.09 -3.59
C LEU A 210 -12.23 8.00 -3.26
N ASN A 211 -12.92 7.11 -3.95
CA ASN A 211 -14.29 6.74 -3.61
C ASN A 211 -14.28 5.64 -2.53
N VAL A 212 -15.04 5.85 -1.47
CA VAL A 212 -15.26 4.85 -0.43
C VAL A 212 -16.16 3.75 -1.00
N GLY A 213 -15.71 2.50 -0.94
CA GLY A 213 -16.50 1.33 -1.33
C GLY A 213 -17.72 1.11 -0.42
N THR A 214 -18.66 0.26 -0.83
CA THR A 214 -19.70 -0.23 0.10
C THR A 214 -19.01 -1.13 1.12
N ALA A 215 -18.99 -0.73 2.39
CA ALA A 215 -18.50 -1.57 3.48
C ALA A 215 -19.21 -2.93 3.41
N GLY A 216 -18.45 -4.00 3.22
CA GLY A 216 -18.96 -5.35 3.45
C GLY A 216 -19.33 -5.50 4.94
N PRO A 217 -20.30 -6.35 5.28
CA PRO A 217 -20.64 -6.59 6.68
C PRO A 217 -19.39 -7.09 7.43
N GLY A 218 -19.03 -6.41 8.52
CA GLY A 218 -17.93 -6.80 9.40
C GLY A 218 -16.57 -6.15 9.12
N ILE A 219 -16.50 -5.18 8.21
CA ILE A 219 -15.28 -4.40 7.99
C ILE A 219 -15.45 -3.06 8.71
N GLY A 220 -14.66 -2.84 9.77
CA GLY A 220 -14.50 -1.50 10.35
C GLY A 220 -14.11 -0.56 9.22
N ASP A 221 -14.82 0.56 9.09
CA ASP A 221 -14.68 1.48 7.96
C ASP A 221 -13.23 1.95 7.77
N GLY A 222 -12.38 1.89 8.78
CA GLY A 222 -11.01 2.41 8.74
C GLY A 222 -11.00 3.93 8.71
N LEU A 223 -12.12 4.56 9.07
CA LEU A 223 -12.42 5.98 8.89
C LEU A 223 -12.90 6.60 10.21
N SER A 224 -12.31 6.18 11.32
CA SER A 224 -12.75 6.52 12.68
C SER A 224 -12.52 7.98 13.08
N ASN A 225 -12.10 8.86 12.15
CA ASN A 225 -11.63 10.23 12.42
C ASN A 225 -10.57 10.27 13.54
N ARG A 226 -9.80 9.18 13.62
CA ARG A 226 -8.71 8.99 14.57
C ARG A 226 -7.41 9.30 13.87
N SER A 227 -6.49 9.86 14.62
CA SER A 227 -5.25 10.38 14.07
C SER A 227 -4.09 10.08 15.00
N PRO A 228 -2.90 9.72 14.46
CA PRO A 228 -1.69 9.56 15.24
C PRO A 228 -1.30 10.84 15.99
N PHE A 229 -1.83 12.00 15.60
CA PHE A 229 -1.49 13.30 16.19
C PHE A 229 -2.32 13.68 17.42
N THR A 230 -3.39 12.94 17.71
CA THR A 230 -4.34 13.29 18.77
C THR A 230 -4.68 12.15 19.73
N ASP A 231 -4.40 10.90 19.36
CA ASP A 231 -4.69 9.69 20.15
C ASP A 231 -3.49 9.16 20.96
#